data_AF-A0A940QE44-F1
#
_entry.id   AF-A0A940QE44-F1
#
_cell.length_a   1.000
_cell.length_b   1.000
_cell.length_c   1.000
_cell.angle_alpha   90.00
_cell.angle_beta   90.00
_cell.angle_gamma   90.00
#
_symmetry.space_group_name_H-M   'P 1'
#
loop_
_entity.id
_entity.type
_entity.pdbx_description
1 polymer ?
#
loop_
_entity_poly.entity_id
_entity_poly.type
_entity_poly.pdbx_seq_one_letter_code
_entity_poly.pdbx_strand_id
1 'polypeptide(L)'
;MYEVFEKWLDATLEQKLPEDLLAFNFNIYDDGDNCWSVELVGCDRFDESDPDWACEEIFDNRDEPFAWEEEAETDHIFAGAKLMVLQYLEDGAHADVLKAAQGVGIGFVDGDIELLHVK
;
A
#
# COMPACT_ATOMS: atom_id res chain seq x y z
N MET A 1 -14.94 7.15 -1.96
CA MET A 1 -13.75 6.63 -1.25
C MET A 1 -12.59 6.53 -2.23
N TYR A 2 -12.70 5.73 -3.30
CA TYR A 2 -11.64 5.59 -4.31
C TYR A 2 -11.09 6.90 -4.88
N GLU A 3 -11.91 7.85 -5.34
CA GLU A 3 -11.40 9.13 -5.90
C GLU A 3 -10.54 9.95 -4.91
N VAL A 4 -10.71 9.74 -3.59
CA VAL A 4 -9.90 10.40 -2.56
C VAL A 4 -8.62 9.61 -2.33
N PHE A 5 -8.71 8.28 -2.31
CA PHE A 5 -7.56 7.37 -2.27
C PHE A 5 -6.62 7.57 -3.46
N GLU A 6 -7.18 7.64 -4.68
CA GLU A 6 -6.44 7.88 -5.92
C GLU A 6 -5.62 9.17 -5.83
N LYS A 7 -6.24 10.28 -5.42
CA LYS A 7 -5.54 11.57 -5.27
C LYS A 7 -4.45 11.54 -4.21
N TRP A 8 -4.67 10.82 -3.12
CA TRP A 8 -3.66 10.63 -2.08
C TRP A 8 -2.46 9.83 -2.61
N LEU A 9 -2.72 8.76 -3.35
CA LEU A 9 -1.67 7.92 -3.92
C LEU A 9 -0.92 8.64 -5.04
N ASP A 10 -1.62 9.41 -5.89
CA ASP A 10 -1.00 10.29 -6.89
C ASP A 10 -0.03 11.27 -6.23
N ALA A 11 -0.48 11.99 -5.20
CA ALA A 11 0.37 12.94 -4.48
C ALA A 11 1.58 12.27 -3.80
N THR A 12 1.45 11.01 -3.39
CA THR A 12 2.56 10.22 -2.85
C THR A 12 3.56 9.85 -3.95
N LEU A 13 3.08 9.39 -5.11
CA LEU A 13 3.92 8.90 -6.22
C LEU A 13 4.50 10.02 -7.11
N GLU A 14 3.98 11.23 -7.05
CA GLU A 14 4.57 12.43 -7.68
C GLU A 14 5.88 12.88 -7.00
N GLN A 15 6.14 12.43 -5.78
CA GLN A 15 7.35 12.77 -5.04
C GLN A 15 8.58 12.06 -5.60
N LYS A 16 9.78 12.54 -5.24
CA LYS A 16 11.00 11.86 -5.62
C LYS A 16 11.18 10.59 -4.79
N LEU A 17 10.95 9.43 -5.41
CA LEU A 17 11.22 8.13 -4.82
C LEU A 17 12.73 7.82 -4.77
N PRO A 18 13.20 7.01 -3.79
CA PRO A 18 14.56 6.51 -3.76
C PRO A 18 14.94 5.71 -5.01
N GLU A 19 16.19 5.83 -5.47
CA GLU A 19 16.67 5.13 -6.68
C GLU A 19 16.81 3.61 -6.47
N ASP A 20 17.04 3.18 -5.23
CA ASP A 20 17.23 1.78 -4.85
C ASP A 20 15.90 1.07 -4.51
N LEU A 21 14.74 1.72 -4.70
CA LEU A 21 13.43 1.13 -4.41
C LEU A 21 13.14 -0.05 -5.36
N LEU A 22 12.90 -1.22 -4.78
CA LEU A 22 12.63 -2.47 -5.50
C LEU A 22 11.19 -2.96 -5.35
N ALA A 23 10.49 -2.65 -4.25
CA ALA A 23 9.12 -3.10 -4.02
C ALA A 23 8.33 -2.10 -3.18
N PHE A 24 6.99 -2.21 -3.24
CA PHE A 24 6.05 -1.39 -2.49
C PHE A 24 5.11 -2.24 -1.65
N ASN A 25 4.84 -1.86 -0.40
CA ASN A 25 3.78 -2.48 0.40
C ASN A 25 2.78 -1.44 0.88
N PHE A 26 1.49 -1.79 0.85
CA PHE A 26 0.44 -1.03 1.49
C PHE A 26 0.19 -1.62 2.89
N ASN A 27 0.64 -0.93 3.94
CA ASN A 27 0.38 -1.34 5.32
C ASN A 27 -0.97 -0.78 5.78
N ILE A 28 -1.86 -1.65 6.25
CA ILE A 28 -3.16 -1.30 6.82
C ILE A 28 -3.05 -1.28 8.35
N TYR A 29 -3.63 -0.25 8.96
CA TYR A 29 -3.70 -0.07 10.42
C TYR A 29 -5.15 -0.10 10.91
N ASP A 30 -5.37 -0.77 12.03
CA ASP A 30 -6.53 -0.57 12.89
C ASP A 30 -6.16 0.51 13.91
N ASP A 31 -6.68 1.72 13.69
CA ASP A 31 -6.41 2.87 14.56
C ASP A 31 -7.35 2.91 15.78
N GLY A 32 -8.25 1.93 15.90
CA GLY A 32 -9.27 1.85 16.93
C GLY A 32 -10.49 2.74 16.65
N ASP A 33 -11.56 2.52 17.41
CA ASP A 33 -12.80 3.31 17.31
C ASP A 33 -13.37 3.39 15.86
N ASN A 34 -13.29 2.28 15.12
CA ASN A 34 -13.69 2.18 13.70
C ASN A 34 -12.89 3.10 12.76
N CYS A 35 -11.71 3.57 13.16
CA CYS A 35 -10.77 4.31 12.33
C CYS A 35 -9.75 3.35 11.72
N TRP A 36 -9.46 3.56 10.45
CA TRP A 36 -8.52 2.74 9.69
C TRP A 36 -7.61 3.66 8.90
N SER A 37 -6.39 3.20 8.66
CA SER A 37 -5.48 3.91 7.76
C SER A 37 -4.65 2.98 6.91
N VAL A 38 -4.19 3.52 5.77
CA VAL A 38 -3.25 2.87 4.86
C VAL A 38 -2.09 3.81 4.60
N GLU A 39 -0.87 3.31 4.73
CA GLU A 39 0.35 3.94 4.22
C GLU A 39 0.87 3.18 3.01
N LEU A 40 1.74 3.83 2.24
CA LEU A 40 2.59 3.21 1.24
C LEU A 40 4.02 3.22 1.75
N VAL A 41 4.65 2.05 1.81
CA VAL A 41 6.09 1.91 2.06
C VAL A 41 6.81 1.40 0.82
N GLY A 42 8.08 1.76 0.70
CA GLY A 42 8.98 1.29 -0.34
C GLY A 42 10.20 0.60 0.26
N CYS A 43 10.60 -0.55 -0.27
CA CYS A 43 11.70 -1.37 0.22
C CYS A 43 12.81 -1.48 -0.83
N ASP A 44 14.06 -1.60 -0.38
CA ASP A 44 15.24 -1.83 -1.24
C ASP A 44 15.50 -3.31 -1.52
N ARG A 45 14.60 -4.19 -1.04
CA ARG A 45 14.65 -5.64 -1.21
C ARG A 45 13.25 -6.18 -1.51
N PHE A 46 13.22 -7.33 -2.18
CA PHE A 46 12.00 -8.08 -2.43
C PHE A 46 12.32 -9.57 -2.54
N ASP A 47 11.54 -10.39 -1.85
CA ASP A 47 11.55 -11.84 -1.99
C ASP A 47 10.10 -12.33 -1.85
N GLU A 48 9.54 -12.86 -2.94
CA GLU A 48 8.16 -13.39 -3.01
C GLU A 48 7.91 -14.51 -1.98
N SER A 49 8.96 -15.22 -1.56
CA SER A 49 8.86 -16.33 -0.61
C SER A 49 9.07 -15.94 0.84
N ASP A 50 9.48 -14.69 1.11
CA ASP A 50 9.69 -14.15 2.44
C ASP A 50 8.44 -13.37 2.88
N PRO A 51 7.62 -13.87 3.82
CA PRO A 51 6.42 -13.16 4.27
C PRO A 51 6.73 -11.80 4.93
N ASP A 52 7.97 -11.58 5.36
CA ASP A 52 8.44 -10.38 6.07
C ASP A 52 9.30 -9.47 5.17
N TRP A 53 9.21 -9.63 3.84
CA TRP A 53 10.07 -8.89 2.90
C TRP A 53 9.98 -7.36 3.08
N ALA A 54 8.81 -6.87 3.49
CA ALA A 54 8.49 -5.45 3.66
C ALA A 54 8.90 -4.83 5.02
N CYS A 55 9.64 -5.55 5.88
CA CYS A 55 10.02 -5.03 7.20
C CYS A 55 11.09 -3.92 7.18
N GLU A 56 11.89 -3.82 6.12
CA GLU A 56 12.94 -2.80 5.98
C GLU A 56 12.54 -1.81 4.88
N GLU A 57 12.00 -0.67 5.32
CA GLU A 57 11.55 0.42 4.46
C GLU A 57 12.64 1.48 4.26
N ILE A 58 12.73 2.00 3.04
CA ILE A 58 13.58 3.14 2.65
C ILE A 58 12.75 4.34 2.19
N PHE A 59 11.43 4.19 2.17
CA PHE A 59 10.42 5.19 1.86
C PHE A 59 9.14 4.83 2.61
N ASP A 60 8.46 5.84 3.15
CA ASP A 60 7.12 5.73 3.71
C ASP A 60 6.38 7.07 3.57
N ASN A 61 5.06 7.04 3.67
CA ASN A 61 4.23 8.24 3.81
C ASN A 61 3.43 8.24 5.12
N ARG A 62 3.97 7.63 6.18
CA ARG A 62 3.29 7.40 7.46
C ARG A 62 2.84 8.67 8.17
N ASP A 63 3.49 9.79 7.90
CA ASP A 63 3.09 11.10 8.44
C ASP A 63 1.78 11.63 7.81
N GLU A 64 1.41 11.15 6.63
CA GLU A 64 0.20 11.54 5.89
C GLU A 64 -0.53 10.30 5.29
N PRO A 65 -1.01 9.36 6.13
CA PRO A 65 -1.63 8.14 5.64
C PRO A 65 -3.04 8.42 5.09
N PHE A 66 -3.55 7.52 4.26
CA PHE A 66 -4.95 7.54 3.85
C PHE A 66 -5.81 7.00 4.99
N ALA A 67 -6.49 7.89 5.72
CA ALA A 67 -7.33 7.53 6.86
C ALA A 67 -8.84 7.64 6.53
N TRP A 68 -9.64 6.74 7.10
CA TRP A 68 -11.10 6.79 7.01
C TRP A 68 -11.78 6.15 8.23
N GLU A 69 -13.07 6.43 8.40
CA GLU A 69 -13.92 5.84 9.43
C GLU A 69 -14.91 4.86 8.79
N GLU A 70 -14.97 3.63 9.30
CA GLU A 70 -15.88 2.60 8.84
C GLU A 70 -16.15 1.54 9.93
N GLU A 71 -17.41 1.38 10.33
CA GLU A 71 -17.83 0.33 11.25
C GLU A 71 -17.97 -0.99 10.48
N ALA A 72 -16.86 -1.72 10.38
CA ALA A 72 -16.79 -3.01 9.69
C ALA A 72 -15.74 -3.93 10.31
N GLU A 73 -15.87 -5.23 10.04
CA GLU A 73 -14.88 -6.24 10.45
C GLU A 73 -13.60 -6.12 9.60
N THR A 74 -12.47 -6.53 10.18
CA THR A 74 -11.12 -6.47 9.57
C THR A 74 -11.06 -7.07 8.15
N ASP A 75 -11.75 -8.19 7.92
CA ASP A 75 -11.82 -8.82 6.58
C ASP A 75 -12.50 -7.94 5.53
N HIS A 76 -13.51 -7.15 5.93
CA HIS A 76 -14.20 -6.22 5.04
C HIS A 76 -13.30 -5.03 4.70
N ILE A 77 -12.60 -4.51 5.72
CA ILE A 77 -11.61 -3.43 5.58
C ILE A 77 -10.48 -3.84 4.65
N PHE A 78 -9.91 -5.04 4.85
CA PHE A 78 -8.89 -5.59 3.97
C PHE A 78 -9.36 -5.66 2.52
N ALA A 79 -10.55 -6.25 2.31
CA ALA A 79 -11.11 -6.39 0.98
C ALA A 79 -11.35 -5.02 0.30
N GLY A 80 -11.83 -4.02 1.05
CA GLY A 80 -12.03 -2.66 0.57
C GLY A 80 -10.72 -1.98 0.17
N ALA A 81 -9.71 -1.99 1.06
CA ALA A 81 -8.39 -1.44 0.79
C ALA A 81 -7.73 -2.11 -0.42
N LYS A 82 -7.77 -3.45 -0.48
CA LYS A 82 -7.27 -4.24 -1.61
C LYS A 82 -7.95 -3.86 -2.92
N LEU A 83 -9.27 -3.71 -2.95
CA LEU A 83 -9.98 -3.29 -4.15
C LEU A 83 -9.56 -1.89 -4.62
N MET A 84 -9.31 -0.96 -3.70
CA MET A 84 -8.78 0.37 -4.06
C MET A 84 -7.38 0.28 -4.69
N VAL A 85 -6.48 -0.51 -4.10
CA VAL A 85 -5.13 -0.70 -4.66
C VAL A 85 -5.18 -1.39 -6.02
N LEU A 86 -5.98 -2.46 -6.17
CA LEU A 86 -6.16 -3.15 -7.46
C LEU A 86 -6.72 -2.23 -8.54
N GLN A 87 -7.72 -1.42 -8.20
CA GLN A 87 -8.28 -0.44 -9.11
C GLN A 87 -7.24 0.62 -9.50
N TYR A 88 -6.42 1.10 -8.57
CA TYR A 88 -5.32 2.02 -8.89
C TYR A 88 -4.25 1.36 -9.76
N LEU A 89 -3.90 0.09 -9.52
CA LEU A 89 -2.99 -0.64 -10.38
C LEU A 89 -3.57 -0.77 -11.81
N GLU A 90 -4.88 -0.90 -11.98
CA GLU A 90 -5.52 -0.97 -13.30
C GLU A 90 -5.55 0.39 -14.03
N ASP A 91 -6.06 1.43 -13.37
CA ASP A 91 -6.48 2.69 -14.00
C ASP A 91 -5.70 3.94 -13.55
N GLY A 92 -4.88 3.84 -12.49
CA GLY A 92 -4.24 4.98 -11.84
C GLY A 92 -3.18 5.68 -12.69
N ALA A 93 -3.05 6.99 -12.52
CA ALA A 93 -2.16 7.83 -13.31
C ALA A 93 -0.67 7.45 -13.18
N HIS A 94 -0.26 6.94 -12.01
CA HIS A 94 1.10 6.47 -11.72
C HIS A 94 1.16 4.95 -11.50
N ALA A 95 0.20 4.19 -12.03
CA ALA A 95 0.18 2.73 -11.92
C ALA A 95 1.45 2.08 -12.50
N ASP A 96 2.06 2.70 -13.52
CA ASP A 96 3.32 2.27 -14.12
C ASP A 96 4.50 2.36 -13.16
N VAL A 97 4.51 3.34 -12.25
CA VAL A 97 5.52 3.46 -11.18
C VAL A 97 5.47 2.25 -10.25
N LEU A 98 4.28 1.90 -9.77
CA LEU A 98 4.09 0.72 -8.91
C LEU A 98 4.42 -0.58 -9.66
N LYS A 99 3.96 -0.72 -10.92
CA LYS A 99 4.20 -1.92 -11.74
C LYS A 99 5.64 -2.07 -12.24
N ALA A 100 6.44 -1.01 -12.19
CA ALA A 100 7.86 -1.07 -12.54
C ALA A 100 8.70 -1.79 -11.47
N ALA A 101 8.24 -1.75 -10.22
CA ALA A 101 8.81 -2.46 -9.08
C ALA A 101 8.74 -3.98 -9.25
N GLN A 102 9.52 -4.72 -8.47
CA GLN A 102 9.55 -6.19 -8.48
C GLN A 102 8.30 -6.79 -7.85
N GLY A 103 7.73 -6.13 -6.84
CA GLY A 103 6.53 -6.57 -6.15
C GLY A 103 5.72 -5.41 -5.58
N VAL A 104 4.40 -5.60 -5.52
CA VAL A 104 3.45 -4.74 -4.80
C VAL A 104 2.63 -5.63 -3.86
N GLY A 105 2.71 -5.37 -2.56
CA GLY A 105 1.96 -6.10 -1.53
C GLY A 105 0.93 -5.23 -0.82
N ILE A 106 0.02 -5.87 -0.08
CA ILE A 106 -0.89 -5.24 0.86
C ILE A 106 -1.08 -6.15 2.08
N GLY A 107 -1.11 -5.59 3.28
CA GLY A 107 -1.26 -6.38 4.51
C GLY A 107 -1.58 -5.50 5.71
N PHE A 108 -2.20 -6.06 6.74
CA PHE A 108 -2.18 -5.42 8.06
C PHE A 108 -0.76 -5.49 8.63
N VAL A 109 -0.36 -4.52 9.44
CA VAL A 109 1.00 -4.47 10.04
C VAL A 109 1.37 -5.73 10.82
N ASP A 110 0.41 -6.33 11.53
CA ASP A 110 0.61 -7.58 12.27
C ASP A 110 0.06 -8.82 11.52
N GLY A 111 -0.24 -8.68 10.22
CA GLY A 111 -0.87 -9.70 9.40
C GLY A 111 0.00 -10.16 8.23
N ASP A 112 -0.51 -11.14 7.47
CA ASP A 112 0.15 -11.62 6.27
C ASP A 112 0.08 -10.57 5.14
N ILE A 113 1.13 -10.51 4.33
CA ILE A 113 1.18 -9.69 3.10
C ILE A 113 0.60 -10.49 1.93
N GLU A 114 -0.42 -9.95 1.27
CA GLU A 114 -0.90 -10.44 -0.02
C GLU A 114 -0.22 -9.70 -1.17
N LEU A 115 0.38 -10.45 -2.12
CA LEU A 115 0.97 -9.90 -3.33
C LEU A 115 -0.12 -9.58 -4.36
N LEU A 116 -0.17 -8.33 -4.79
CA LEU A 116 -1.11 -7.82 -5.80
C LEU A 116 -0.48 -7.74 -7.20
N HIS A 117 0.83 -7.56 -7.27
CA HIS A 117 1.60 -7.55 -8.51
C HIS A 117 3.02 -8.08 -8.26
N VAL A 118 3.52 -8.90 -9.18
CA VAL A 118 4.91 -9.39 -9.23
C VAL A 118 5.38 -9.31 -10.68
N LYS A 119 6.62 -8.88 -10.89
CA LYS A 119 7.19 -8.63 -12.22
C LYS A 119 7.73 -9.87 -12.92
#